data_AF-A0A4R3TV89-F1
#
_entry.id   AF-A0A4R3TV89-F1
#
_cell.length_a   1.000
_cell.length_b   1.000
_cell.length_c   1.000
_cell.angle_alpha   90.00
_cell.angle_beta   90.00
_cell.angle_gamma   90.00
#
_symmetry.space_group_name_H-M   'P 1'
#
loop_
_entity.id
_entity.type
_entity.pdbx_description
1 polymer ?
#
loop_
_entity_poly.entity_id
_entity_poly.type
_entity_poly.pdbx_seq_one_letter_code
_entity_poly.pdbx_strand_id
1 'polypeptide(L)' 'MQGRTGPILRMIARLRVLGAVDGLQDPAAREASPFLFLIAVVLALLLAILEVDSNSAGLQSLGLMGNAFSVDPVFKTP' A
#
# COMPACT_ATOMS: atom_id res chain seq x y z
N MET A 1 8.50 14.23 32.41
CA MET A 1 7.81 14.32 31.10
C MET A 1 8.53 13.42 30.10
N GLN A 2 8.18 12.13 30.06
CA GLN A 2 8.78 11.15 29.12
C GLN A 2 7.91 11.07 27.88
N GLY A 3 8.33 11.78 26.84
CA GLY A 3 7.61 11.90 25.58
C GLY A 3 7.51 10.56 24.86
N ARG A 4 6.26 10.17 24.61
CA ARG A 4 5.66 9.26 23.61
C ARG A 4 6.48 9.05 22.32
N THR A 5 7.71 8.54 22.41
CA THR A 5 8.63 8.30 21.27
C THR A 5 8.73 6.84 20.87
N GLY A 6 8.04 5.95 21.59
CA GLY A 6 7.97 4.52 21.28
C GLY A 6 7.54 4.16 19.85
N PRO A 7 6.50 4.79 19.25
CA PRO A 7 6.01 4.32 17.95
C PRO A 7 6.93 4.69 16.78
N ILE A 8 7.51 5.89 16.77
CA ILE A 8 8.40 6.35 15.70
C ILE A 8 9.71 5.54 15.74
N LEU A 9 10.28 5.33 16.91
CA LEU A 9 11.50 4.53 17.06
C LEU A 9 11.26 3.07 16.64
N ARG A 10 10.08 2.53 16.93
CA ARG A 10 9.67 1.18 16.53
C ARG A 10 9.43 1.07 15.01
N MET A 11 8.90 2.12 14.39
CA MET A 11 8.74 2.22 12.95
C MET A 11 10.10 2.32 12.24
N ILE A 12 11.00 3.18 12.74
CA ILE A 12 12.39 3.31 12.25
C ILE A 12 13.15 2.00 12.44
N ALA A 13 13.00 1.30 13.57
CA ALA A 13 13.62 0.00 13.80
C ALA A 13 13.12 -1.06 12.81
N ARG A 14 11.81 -1.09 12.48
CA ARG A 14 11.26 -1.99 11.46
C ARG A 14 11.79 -1.68 10.06
N LEU A 15 11.86 -0.39 9.70
CA LEU A 15 12.45 0.05 8.43
C LEU A 15 13.93 -0.32 8.33
N ARG A 16 14.68 -0.22 9.43
CA ARG A 16 16.10 -0.58 9.46
C ARG A 16 16.31 -2.10 9.40
N VAL A 17 15.42 -2.91 9.98
CA VAL A 17 15.42 -4.37 9.83
C VAL A 17 15.14 -4.77 8.38
N LEU A 18 14.20 -4.11 7.71
CA LEU A 18 13.95 -4.30 6.27
C LEU A 18 15.17 -3.89 5.42
N GLY A 19 15.81 -2.76 5.74
CA GLY A 19 17.04 -2.32 5.07
C GLY A 19 18.26 -3.20 5.36
N ALA A 20 18.32 -3.88 6.50
CA ALA A 20 19.37 -4.84 6.81
C ALA A 20 19.23 -6.15 6.03
N VAL A 21 18.02 -6.52 5.61
CA VAL A 21 17.79 -7.60 4.64
C VAL A 21 18.32 -7.21 3.25
N ASP A 22 18.28 -5.91 2.92
CA ASP A 22 18.79 -5.35 1.66
C ASP A 22 20.32 -5.12 1.68
N GLY A 23 20.94 -4.97 2.86
CA GLY A 23 22.39 -4.82 3.04
C GLY A 23 23.21 -6.09 2.76
N LEU A 24 22.54 -7.25 2.60
CA LEU A 24 23.11 -8.45 2.01
C LEU A 24 22.86 -8.47 0.49
N GLN A 25 22.99 -7.31 -0.17
CA GLN A 25 23.19 -7.23 -1.62
C GLN A 25 24.57 -7.82 -1.93
N ASP A 26 24.63 -9.15 -1.83
CA ASP A 26 25.53 -10.01 -2.56
C ASP A 26 25.59 -9.51 -4.00
N PRO A 27 26.76 -9.43 -4.66
CA PRO A 27 26.81 -9.22 -6.12
C PRO A 27 25.91 -10.17 -6.92
N ALA A 28 25.43 -11.28 -6.35
CA ALA A 28 24.37 -12.14 -6.90
C ALA A 28 22.95 -11.49 -6.94
N ALA A 29 22.65 -10.49 -6.11
CA ALA A 29 21.40 -9.72 -6.17
C ALA A 29 21.33 -8.81 -7.41
N ARG A 30 22.48 -8.57 -8.07
CA ARG A 30 22.53 -7.90 -9.38
C ARG A 30 21.88 -8.74 -10.49
N GLU A 31 21.76 -10.05 -10.27
CA GLU A 31 21.00 -11.01 -11.08
C GLU A 31 19.67 -11.33 -10.41
N ALA A 32 18.97 -10.34 -9.85
CA ALA A 32 17.63 -10.54 -9.31
C ALA A 32 16.78 -11.24 -10.37
N SER A 33 16.39 -12.49 -10.07
CA SER A 33 15.61 -13.31 -11.00
C SER A 33 14.42 -12.48 -11.51
N PRO A 34 14.18 -12.38 -12.83
CA PRO A 34 13.05 -11.63 -13.39
C PRO A 34 11.71 -12.00 -12.75
N PHE A 35 11.60 -13.22 -12.22
CA PHE A 35 10.46 -13.70 -11.46
C PHE A 35 10.28 -13.01 -10.11
N LEU A 36 11.36 -12.75 -9.35
CA LEU A 36 11.30 -12.00 -8.10
C LEU A 36 10.89 -10.55 -8.32
N PHE A 37 11.33 -9.95 -9.42
CA PHE A 37 10.87 -8.62 -9.82
C PHE A 37 9.36 -8.62 -10.10
N LEU A 38 8.87 -9.62 -10.86
CA LEU A 38 7.44 -9.78 -11.10
C LEU A 38 6.65 -9.98 -9.81
N ILE A 39 7.15 -10.80 -8.87
CA ILE A 39 6.53 -10.97 -7.55
C ILE A 39 6.49 -9.64 -6.80
N ALA A 40 7.58 -8.87 -6.77
CA ALA A 40 7.63 -7.58 -6.10
C ALA A 40 6.61 -6.60 -6.69
N VAL A 41 6.46 -6.56 -8.02
CA VAL A 41 5.45 -5.75 -8.71
C VAL A 41 4.03 -6.18 -8.33
N VAL A 42 3.75 -7.49 -8.33
CA VAL A 42 2.42 -8.03 -7.95
C VAL A 42 2.11 -7.70 -6.49
N LEU A 43 3.06 -7.89 -5.58
CA LEU A 43 2.88 -7.57 -4.16
C LEU A 43 2.66 -6.06 -3.96
N ALA A 44 3.42 -5.21 -4.65
CA ALA A 44 3.24 -3.77 -4.59
C ALA A 44 1.84 -3.36 -5.10
N LEU A 45 1.36 -3.98 -6.19
CA LEU A 45 0.03 -3.74 -6.71
C LEU A 45 -1.06 -4.17 -5.71
N LEU A 46 -0.94 -5.35 -5.11
CA LEU A 46 -1.89 -5.84 -4.11
C LEU A 46 -1.94 -4.95 -2.87
N LEU A 47 -0.78 -4.48 -2.40
CA LEU A 47 -0.70 -3.53 -1.29
C LEU A 47 -1.35 -2.20 -1.64
N ALA A 48 -1.15 -1.70 -2.86
CA ALA A 48 -1.79 -0.46 -3.31
C ALA A 48 -3.32 -0.59 -3.33
N ILE A 49 -3.86 -1.74 -3.79
CA ILE A 49 -5.30 -2.02 -3.75
C ILE A 49 -5.81 -2.04 -2.31
N LEU A 50 -5.10 -2.72 -1.40
CA LEU A 50 -5.47 -2.78 0.01
C LEU A 50 -5.47 -1.39 0.68
N GLU A 51 -4.49 -0.56 0.36
CA GLU A 51 -4.41 0.82 0.87
C GLU A 51 -5.61 1.65 0.38
N VAL A 52 -5.95 1.55 -0.91
CA VAL A 52 -7.13 2.22 -1.50
C VAL A 52 -8.43 1.74 -0.86
N ASP A 53 -8.58 0.45 -0.61
CA ASP A 53 -9.75 -0.14 0.04
C ASP A 53 -9.89 0.36 1.49
N SER A 54 -8.79 0.33 2.25
CA SER A 54 -8.77 0.79 3.64
C SER A 54 -9.03 2.28 3.79
N ASN A 55 -8.60 3.09 2.81
CA ASN A 55 -8.81 4.54 2.79
C ASN A 55 -9.98 4.97 1.89
N SER A 56 -10.86 4.02 1.52
CA SER A 56 -11.95 4.22 0.57
C SER A 56 -12.88 5.38 0.97
N ALA A 57 -13.26 5.48 2.24
CA ALA A 57 -14.09 6.59 2.74
C ALA A 57 -13.40 7.96 2.58
N GLY A 58 -12.08 8.03 2.82
CA GLY A 58 -11.30 9.25 2.62
C GLY A 58 -11.20 9.63 1.14
N LEU A 59 -10.96 8.64 0.28
CA LEU A 59 -10.93 8.83 -1.18
C LEU A 59 -12.30 9.23 -1.75
N GLN A 60 -13.40 8.72 -1.19
CA GLN A 60 -14.77 9.15 -1.51
C GLN A 60 -15.01 10.61 -1.12
N SER A 61 -14.59 11.02 0.07
CA SER A 61 -14.70 12.42 0.50
C SER A 61 -13.89 13.38 -0.38
N LEU A 62 -12.82 12.92 -1.01
CA LEU A 62 -12.01 13.70 -1.95
C LEU A 62 -12.57 13.68 -3.39
N GLY A 63 -13.66 12.95 -3.64
CA GLY A 63 -14.23 12.75 -4.98
C GLY A 63 -13.35 11.90 -5.90
N LEU A 64 -12.36 11.19 -5.34
CA LEU A 64 -11.42 10.33 -6.08
C LEU A 64 -11.92 8.89 -6.23
N MET A 65 -12.94 8.52 -5.47
CA MET A 65 -13.74 7.32 -5.75
C MET A 65 -14.97 7.73 -6.54
N GLY A 66 -15.01 7.30 -7.80
CA GLY A 66 -16.20 7.45 -8.63
C GLY A 66 -17.32 6.54 -8.11
N ASN A 67 -18.48 7.12 -7.86
CA ASN A 67 -19.77 6.45 -7.72
C ASN A 67 -20.23 5.90 -9.09
N ALA A 68 -19.41 5.03 -9.69
CA ALA A 68 -19.63 4.44 -11.01
C ALA A 68 -20.92 3.60 -11.11
N PHE A 69 -21.61 3.37 -9.98
CA PHE A 69 -22.88 2.66 -9.89
C PHE A 69 -23.96 3.42 -9.09
N SER A 70 -23.90 4.75 -8.98
CA SER A 70 -25.11 5.50 -8.63
C SER A 70 -26.01 5.60 -9.87
N VAL A 71 -26.46 4.45 -10.38
CA VAL A 71 -27.64 4.39 -11.21
C VAL A 71 -28.75 4.86 -10.30
N ASP A 72 -29.13 6.13 -10.38
CA ASP A 72 -30.39 6.60 -9.84
C ASP A 72 -31.47 5.71 -10.45
N PRO A 73 -32.14 4.83 -9.67
CA PRO A 73 -33.24 4.09 -10.23
C PRO A 73 -34.36 5.10 -10.44
N VAL A 74 -34.35 5.73 -11.62
CA VAL A 74 -35.50 6.47 -12.14
C VAL A 74 -36.58 5.42 -12.36
N PHE A 75 -37.30 5.12 -11.29
CA PHE A 75 -38.59 4.48 -11.36
C PHE A 75 -39.51 5.50 -12.03
N LYS A 76 -39.68 5.39 -13.35
CA LYS A 76 -40.81 6.02 -14.04
C LYS A 76 -42.08 5.34 -13.51
N THR A 77 -42.70 5.94 -12.50
CA THR A 77 -44.06 5.57 -12.09
C THR A 77 -45.01 5.87 -13.26
N PRO A 78 -45.91 4.94 -13.63
CA PRO A 78 -46.88 5.13 -14.71
C PRO A 78 -47.93 6.19 -14.36
#